data_AF-A0A800IFH6-F1
#
_entry.id   AF-A0A800IFH6-F1
#
_cell.length_a   1.000
_cell.length_b   1.000
_cell.length_c   1.000
_cell.angle_alpha   90.00
_cell.angle_beta   90.00
_cell.angle_gamma   90.00
#
_symmetry.space_group_name_H-M   'P 1'
#
loop_
_entity.id
_entity.type
_entity.pdbx_description
1 polymer ?
#
loop_
_entity_poly.entity_id
_entity_poly.type
_entity_poly.pdbx_seq_one_letter_code
_entity_poly.pdbx_strand_id
1 'polypeptide(L)' 'MAGLLPNVDPDGLLEYSVVYTDRALNHMSQSFQGDMRYISSTLKSVYAAEQVAIVPGSGTFV' A
#
# COMPACT_ATOMS: atom_id res chain seq x y z
N MET A 1 14.14 17.74 14.84
CA MET A 1 13.06 17.52 13.86
C MET A 1 12.61 16.08 14.05
N ALA A 2 11.31 15.79 14.19
CA ALA A 2 10.84 14.40 14.18
C ALA A 2 11.14 13.81 12.79
N GLY A 3 12.28 13.12 12.68
CA GLY A 3 12.70 12.47 11.45
C GLY A 3 11.87 11.22 11.25
N LEU A 4 11.55 10.93 9.99
CA LEU A 4 10.89 9.70 9.54
C LEU A 4 11.35 8.52 10.40
N LEU A 5 10.41 7.76 10.96
CA LEU A 5 10.74 6.43 11.46
C LEU A 5 11.38 5.66 10.29
N PRO A 6 12.68 5.31 10.38
CA PRO A 6 13.48 4.94 9.21
C PRO A 6 13.10 3.57 8.64
N ASN A 7 12.13 2.89 9.23
CA ASN A 7 11.74 1.53 8.91
C ASN A 7 10.45 1.42 8.08
N VAL A 8 9.72 2.52 7.84
CA VAL A 8 8.42 2.47 7.14
C VAL A 8 8.57 2.68 5.63
N ASP A 9 9.23 3.75 5.21
CA ASP A 9 9.54 4.04 3.79
C ASP A 9 10.94 4.67 3.71
N PRO A 10 12.02 3.87 3.83
CA PRO A 10 13.38 4.37 4.06
C PRO A 10 13.92 5.24 2.91
N ASP A 11 13.51 4.93 1.69
CA ASP A 11 13.88 5.65 0.46
C ASP A 11 12.76 6.59 -0.02
N GLY A 12 11.75 6.80 0.84
CA GLY A 12 10.55 7.59 0.56
C GLY A 12 10.77 9.10 0.65
N LEU A 13 9.72 9.84 0.28
CA LEU A 13 9.68 11.29 0.48
C LEU A 13 9.33 11.62 1.94
N LEU A 14 9.64 12.84 2.39
CA LEU A 14 9.19 13.32 3.70
C LEU A 14 7.66 13.39 3.74
N GLU A 15 7.09 12.85 4.81
CA GLU A 15 5.63 12.74 4.96
C GLU A 15 5.02 14.05 5.46
N TYR A 16 4.46 14.82 4.54
CA TYR A 16 3.69 16.05 4.78
C TYR A 16 2.27 15.97 4.21
N SER A 17 1.80 14.78 3.82
CA SER A 17 0.42 14.63 3.37
C SER A 17 -0.56 14.78 4.53
N VAL A 18 -1.82 15.01 4.19
CA VAL A 18 -2.93 15.12 5.16
C VAL A 18 -3.53 13.77 5.53
N VAL A 19 -3.03 12.68 4.95
CA VAL A 19 -3.63 11.34 5.04
C VAL A 19 -2.80 10.34 5.86
N TYR A 20 -1.49 10.57 5.99
CA TYR A 20 -0.58 9.70 6.74
C TYR A 20 0.34 10.49 7.67
N THR A 21 1.00 9.74 8.55
CA THR A 21 2.19 10.19 9.29
C THR A 21 3.33 9.21 9.00
N ASP A 22 4.53 9.52 9.47
CA ASP A 22 5.72 8.66 9.35
C ASP A 22 5.63 7.26 9.98
N ARG A 23 4.48 6.92 10.59
CA ARG A 23 4.19 5.61 11.19
C ARG A 23 3.50 4.61 10.25
N ALA A 24 3.08 5.04 9.06
CA ALA A 24 2.36 4.20 8.11
C ALA A 24 2.87 4.42 6.69
N LEU A 25 2.86 3.37 5.88
CA LEU A 25 3.25 3.45 4.48
C LEU A 25 2.18 4.22 3.69
N ASN A 26 2.60 5.30 3.05
CA ASN A 26 1.71 6.13 2.25
C ASN A 26 1.27 5.40 0.98
N HIS A 27 -0.03 5.36 0.67
CA HIS A 27 -0.52 4.68 -0.53
C HIS A 27 -0.05 5.30 -1.86
N MET A 28 0.47 6.53 -1.81
CA MET A 28 1.07 7.21 -2.95
C MET A 28 2.56 6.85 -3.14
N SER A 29 3.20 6.19 -2.17
CA SER A 29 4.64 5.87 -2.23
C SER A 29 4.96 4.85 -3.33
N GLN A 30 6.21 4.85 -3.81
CA GLN A 30 6.65 3.87 -4.81
C GLN A 30 6.61 2.45 -4.27
N SER A 31 6.94 2.26 -2.98
CA SER A 31 6.86 0.97 -2.29
C SER A 31 5.43 0.43 -2.31
N PHE A 32 4.44 1.20 -1.83
CA PHE A 32 3.05 0.74 -1.78
C PHE A 32 2.49 0.44 -3.17
N GLN A 33 2.80 1.30 -4.16
CA GLN A 33 2.39 1.06 -5.53
C GLN A 33 2.99 -0.24 -6.11
N GLY A 34 4.24 -0.56 -5.76
CA GLY A 34 4.89 -1.82 -6.11
C GLY A 34 4.14 -3.02 -5.55
N ASP A 35 3.84 -2.99 -4.26
CA ASP A 35 3.12 -4.05 -3.56
C ASP A 35 1.72 -4.27 -4.13
N MET A 36 0.96 -3.19 -4.40
CA MET A 36 -0.38 -3.30 -4.97
C MET A 36 -0.40 -3.85 -6.40
N ARG A 37 0.60 -3.49 -7.23
CA ARG A 37 0.76 -4.09 -8.56
C ARG A 37 1.11 -5.58 -8.47
N TYR A 38 1.97 -5.95 -7.53
CA TYR A 38 2.34 -7.35 -7.28
C TYR A 38 1.15 -8.19 -6.78
N ILE A 39 0.36 -7.67 -5.84
CA ILE A 39 -0.86 -8.34 -5.38
C ILE A 39 -1.84 -8.52 -6.54
N SER A 40 -2.05 -7.47 -7.35
CA SER A 40 -2.92 -7.54 -8.52
C SER A 40 -2.47 -8.61 -9.52
N SER A 41 -1.19 -8.66 -9.89
CA SER A 41 -0.69 -9.66 -10.83
C SER A 41 -0.79 -11.09 -10.28
N THR A 42 -0.49 -11.27 -8.99
CA THR A 42 -0.56 -12.55 -8.30
C THR A 42 -1.99 -13.09 -8.29
N LEU A 43 -2.97 -12.29 -7.85
CA LEU A 43 -4.38 -12.73 -7.78
C LEU A 43 -4.95 -13.04 -9.17
N LYS A 44 -4.66 -12.21 -10.17
CA LYS A 44 -5.06 -12.50 -11.56
C LYS A 44 -4.50 -13.83 -12.05
N SER A 45 -3.22 -14.11 -11.77
CA SER A 45 -2.58 -15.35 -12.18
C SER A 45 -3.14 -16.59 -11.47
N VAL A 46 -3.41 -16.51 -10.16
CA VAL A 46 -3.90 -17.65 -9.37
C VAL A 46 -5.34 -18.02 -9.77
N TYR A 47 -6.18 -17.03 -10.05
CA TYR A 47 -7.61 -17.24 -10.34
C TYR A 47 -7.97 -17.20 -11.82
N ALA A 48 -6.98 -17.08 -12.72
CA ALA A 48 -7.21 -16.85 -14.16
C ALA A 48 -8.19 -15.68 -14.43
N ALA A 49 -8.10 -14.62 -13.62
CA ALA A 49 -9.02 -13.48 -13.66
C ALA A 49 -8.47 -12.35 -14.56
N GLU A 50 -9.36 -11.65 -15.27
CA GLU A 50 -8.99 -10.47 -16.06
C GLU A 50 -8.67 -9.26 -15.15
N GLN A 51 -9.45 -9.08 -14.09
CA GLN A 51 -9.37 -7.95 -13.17
C GLN A 51 -9.58 -8.39 -11.72
N VAL A 52 -9.03 -7.60 -10.78
CA VAL A 52 -9.17 -7.79 -9.34
C VAL A 52 -9.35 -6.45 -8.65
N ALA A 53 -10.05 -6.45 -7.52
CA ALA A 53 -10.24 -5.28 -6.68
C ALA A 53 -9.93 -5.63 -5.22
N ILE A 54 -9.36 -4.68 -4.48
CA ILE A 54 -9.15 -4.77 -3.03
C ILE A 54 -10.12 -3.78 -2.38
N VAL A 55 -11.00 -4.28 -1.52
CA VAL A 55 -11.98 -3.48 -0.79
C VAL A 55 -11.55 -3.42 0.68
N PRO A 56 -11.17 -2.25 1.22
CA PRO A 56 -10.86 -2.10 2.63
C PRO A 56 -12.06 -2.47 3.50
N GLY A 57 -11.84 -3.27 4.55
CA GLY A 57 -12.89 -3.79 5.42
C GLY A 57 -12.65 -5.26 5.74
N SER A 58 -13.67 -6.09 5.57
CA SER A 58 -13.59 -7.54 5.66
C SER A 58 -14.28 -8.18 4.45
N GLY A 59 -13.95 -9.43 4.13
CA GLY A 59 -14.64 -10.15 3.04
C GLY A 59 -16.12 -10.47 3.33
N THR A 60 -16.57 -10.21 4.56
CA THR A 60 -17.69 -10.96 5.14
C THR A 60 -18.33 -10.26 6.34
N PHE A 61 -18.56 -8.93 6.38
CA PHE A 61 -19.44 -8.44 7.46
C PHE A 61 -20.82 -9.15 7.37
N VAL A 62 -20.99 -10.11 8.29
CA VAL A 62 -22.19 -10.73 8.89
C VAL A 62 -22.02 -10.63 10.39
#